data_AF-A0A2M9PB43-F1
#
_entry.id   AF-A0A2M9PB43-F1
#
_cell.length_a   1.000
_cell.length_b   1.000
_cell.length_c   1.000
_cell.angle_alpha   90.00
_cell.angle_beta   90.00
_cell.angle_gamma   90.00
#
_symmetry.space_group_name_H-M   'P 1'
#
loop_
_entity.id
_entity.type
_entity.pdbx_description
1 polymer ?
#
loop_
_entity_poly.entity_id
_entity_poly.type
_entity_poly.pdbx_seq_one_letter_code
_entity_poly.pdbx_strand_id
1 'polypeptide(L)'
;MSDAQLLVSTDWLAAHLGAPDLRILDASWHMPDSGRDPRAEYLAGHIPGARFFDIDDISDSQSDLPHMAPPVEKFISRMRAMGVGDGHRVVVYDSTGVFSAPRVWWMFRLFGKTDVAVLDGGLRKWKAEGRPLEEGAPVLRDRHFTARRDA
;
A
#
# COMPACT_ATOMS: atom_id res chain seq x y z
N MET A 1 15.12 -19.49 1.41
CA MET A 1 14.24 -18.61 0.63
C MET A 1 12.89 -19.31 0.62
N SER A 2 11.96 -18.94 1.50
CA SER A 2 10.61 -19.51 1.52
C SER A 2 9.71 -18.66 0.62
N ASP A 3 8.84 -19.31 -0.15
CA ASP A 3 8.03 -18.75 -1.23
C ASP A 3 7.59 -17.29 -1.04
N ALA A 4 7.78 -16.48 -2.08
CA ALA A 4 7.20 -15.16 -2.16
C ALA A 4 5.68 -15.31 -2.17
N GLN A 5 5.07 -15.15 -1.00
CA GLN A 5 3.64 -15.24 -0.83
C GLN A 5 2.98 -14.08 -1.59
N LEU A 6 2.49 -14.36 -2.80
CA LEU A 6 1.87 -13.37 -3.69
C LEU A 6 0.58 -12.80 -3.09
N LEU A 7 -0.13 -13.62 -2.33
CA LEU A 7 -1.40 -13.30 -1.68
C LEU A 7 -1.34 -13.62 -0.20
N VAL A 8 -1.82 -12.70 0.64
CA VAL A 8 -2.09 -12.94 2.06
C VAL A 8 -3.59 -12.91 2.31
N SER A 9 -4.08 -13.75 3.24
CA SER A 9 -5.49 -13.73 3.63
C SER A 9 -5.81 -12.55 4.55
N THR A 10 -7.09 -12.21 4.65
CA THR A 10 -7.63 -11.26 5.63
C THR A 10 -7.39 -11.73 7.07
N ASP A 11 -7.44 -13.04 7.33
CA ASP A 11 -7.04 -13.62 8.63
C ASP A 11 -5.58 -13.38 8.97
N TRP A 12 -4.68 -13.62 8.00
CA TRP A 12 -3.26 -13.38 8.19
C TRP A 12 -3.02 -11.90 8.47
N LEU A 13 -3.61 -11.00 7.69
CA LEU A 13 -3.42 -9.57 7.89
C LEU A 13 -3.93 -9.12 9.25
N ALA A 14 -5.10 -9.61 9.68
CA ALA A 14 -5.65 -9.31 10.99
C ALA A 14 -4.74 -9.76 12.14
N ALA A 15 -4.13 -10.94 12.04
CA ALA A 15 -3.19 -11.47 13.03
C ALA A 15 -1.87 -10.68 13.11
N HIS A 16 -1.52 -9.89 12.09
CA HIS A 16 -0.27 -9.14 12.01
C HIS A 16 -0.46 -7.62 12.09
N LEU A 17 -1.68 -7.14 12.36
CA LEU A 17 -1.93 -5.71 12.54
C LEU A 17 -1.02 -5.13 13.63
N GLY A 18 -0.44 -3.96 13.34
CA GLY A 18 0.48 -3.28 14.27
C GLY A 18 1.91 -3.82 14.30
N ALA A 19 2.23 -4.88 13.54
CA ALA A 19 3.60 -5.36 13.43
C ALA A 19 4.53 -4.23 12.93
N PRO A 20 5.67 -3.97 13.59
CA PRO A 20 6.50 -2.80 13.30
C PRO A 20 7.10 -2.84 11.90
N ASP A 21 7.29 -4.04 11.37
CA ASP A 21 7.84 -4.34 10.06
C ASP A 21 6.78 -4.44 8.95
N LEU A 22 5.47 -4.34 9.25
CA LEU A 22 4.40 -4.43 8.26
C LEU A 22 3.93 -3.04 7.81
N ARG A 23 3.76 -2.87 6.50
CA ARG A 23 3.13 -1.70 5.89
C ARG A 23 1.95 -2.12 5.03
N ILE A 24 0.81 -1.47 5.26
CA ILE A 24 -0.43 -1.74 4.55
C ILE A 24 -0.69 -0.54 3.64
N LEU A 25 -0.96 -0.80 2.37
CA LEU A 25 -1.19 0.23 1.37
C LEU A 25 -2.58 0.05 0.75
N ASP A 26 -3.39 1.10 0.84
CA ASP A 26 -4.62 1.22 0.08
C ASP A 26 -4.29 1.78 -1.30
N ALA A 27 -4.31 0.93 -2.31
CA ALA A 27 -4.04 1.28 -3.69
C ALA A 27 -5.34 1.48 -4.49
N SER A 28 -6.45 1.83 -3.83
CA SER A 28 -7.72 2.07 -4.50
C SER A 28 -7.59 3.14 -5.57
N TRP A 29 -8.06 2.79 -6.77
CA TRP A 29 -8.19 3.71 -7.89
C TRP A 29 -9.47 3.32 -8.64
N HIS A 30 -10.13 4.30 -9.23
CA HIS A 30 -11.38 4.11 -9.97
C HIS A 30 -11.30 4.76 -11.34
N MET A 31 -12.06 4.23 -12.30
CA MET A 31 -12.18 4.85 -13.61
C MET A 31 -12.75 6.28 -13.48
N PRO A 32 -12.31 7.25 -14.32
CA PRO A 32 -12.75 8.65 -14.22
C PRO A 32 -14.27 8.86 -14.26
N ASP A 33 -14.99 7.98 -14.93
CA ASP A 33 -16.45 8.00 -15.10
C ASP A 33 -17.22 7.33 -13.96
N SER A 34 -16.54 6.73 -12.97
CA SER A 34 -17.21 6.04 -11.87
C SER A 34 -17.88 6.98 -10.86
N GLY A 35 -17.52 8.28 -10.86
CA GLY A 35 -17.98 9.26 -9.87
C GLY A 35 -17.53 8.96 -8.44
N ARG A 36 -16.45 8.18 -8.27
CA ARG A 36 -15.93 7.76 -6.96
C ARG A 36 -14.60 8.45 -6.70
N ASP A 37 -14.40 8.89 -5.46
CA ASP A 37 -13.14 9.46 -5.00
C ASP A 37 -12.43 8.43 -4.09
N PRO A 38 -11.36 7.77 -4.57
CA PRO A 38 -10.69 6.74 -3.79
C PRO A 38 -10.03 7.30 -2.52
N ARG A 39 -9.59 8.56 -2.53
CA ARG A 39 -8.98 9.20 -1.35
C ARG A 39 -10.04 9.54 -0.32
N ALA A 40 -11.19 10.07 -0.73
CA ALA A 40 -12.30 10.31 0.18
C ALA A 40 -12.83 9.01 0.79
N GLU A 41 -12.94 7.94 -0.01
CA GLU A 41 -13.33 6.61 0.47
C GLU A 41 -12.32 6.02 1.48
N TYR A 42 -11.03 6.18 1.23
CA TYR A 42 -9.98 5.81 2.19
C TYR A 42 -10.13 6.56 3.52
N LEU A 43 -10.31 7.89 3.46
CA LEU A 43 -10.50 8.71 4.66
C LEU A 43 -11.78 8.35 5.42
N ALA A 44 -12.82 7.87 4.74
CA ALA A 44 -14.07 7.42 5.34
C ALA A 44 -14.00 6.00 5.94
N GLY A 45 -12.96 5.21 5.62
CA GLY A 45 -12.82 3.88 6.21
C GLY A 45 -11.83 2.98 5.47
N HIS A 46 -10.67 2.75 6.10
CA HIS A 46 -9.58 1.92 5.59
C HIS A 46 -9.11 0.88 6.61
N ILE A 47 -8.25 -0.06 6.21
CA ILE A 47 -7.68 -1.05 7.14
C ILE A 47 -6.77 -0.32 8.16
N PRO A 48 -6.85 -0.61 9.48
CA PRO A 48 -6.07 0.09 10.49
C PRO A 48 -4.57 0.18 10.18
N GLY A 49 -4.02 1.38 10.26
CA GLY A 49 -2.62 1.69 9.93
C GLY A 49 -2.27 1.66 8.44
N ALA A 50 -3.24 1.46 7.53
CA ALA A 50 -2.99 1.54 6.10
C ALA A 50 -2.67 2.96 5.65
N ARG A 51 -1.88 3.10 4.59
CA ARG A 51 -1.52 4.37 3.97
C ARG A 51 -2.09 4.42 2.57
N PHE A 52 -2.66 5.55 2.18
CA PHE A 52 -3.16 5.71 0.82
C PHE A 52 -2.01 5.80 -0.19
N PHE A 53 -2.00 4.89 -1.15
CA PHE A 53 -1.08 4.86 -2.28
C PHE A 53 -1.78 5.48 -3.49
N ASP A 54 -1.41 6.71 -3.80
CA ASP A 54 -1.99 7.46 -4.91
C ASP A 54 -1.32 7.05 -6.23
N ILE A 55 -1.99 6.22 -7.03
CA ILE A 55 -1.46 5.72 -8.30
C ILE A 55 -1.27 6.85 -9.32
N ASP A 56 -2.10 7.89 -9.27
CA ASP A 56 -2.00 9.04 -10.15
C ASP A 56 -0.76 9.89 -9.82
N ASP A 57 -0.55 10.20 -8.53
CA ASP A 57 0.66 10.89 -8.09
C ASP A 57 1.91 10.01 -8.30
N ILE A 58 1.86 8.71 -8.06
CA ILE A 58 3.00 7.78 -8.16
C ILE A 58 3.07 7.14 -9.56
N SER A 59 2.95 8.00 -10.58
CA SER A 59 3.14 7.66 -12.00
C SER A 59 4.17 8.59 -12.66
N ASP A 60 4.61 8.28 -13.87
CA ASP A 60 5.44 9.18 -14.67
C ASP A 60 4.62 10.36 -15.21
N SER A 61 4.86 11.54 -14.64
CA SER A 61 4.19 12.78 -15.02
C SER A 61 4.81 13.46 -16.25
N GLN A 62 5.82 12.86 -16.89
CA GLN A 62 6.37 13.34 -18.17
C GLN A 62 5.82 12.58 -19.37
N SER A 63 5.07 11.50 -19.13
CA SER A 63 4.42 10.71 -20.16
C SER A 63 3.04 11.28 -20.49
N ASP A 64 2.68 11.31 -21.78
CA ASP A 64 1.32 11.60 -22.25
C ASP A 64 0.34 10.44 -22.02
N LEU A 65 0.86 9.24 -21.70
CA LEU A 65 0.09 8.06 -21.34
C LEU A 65 -0.16 7.99 -19.81
N PRO A 66 -1.36 7.56 -19.38
CA PRO A 66 -1.69 7.46 -17.96
C PRO A 66 -0.97 6.28 -17.28
N HIS A 67 -0.72 6.45 -15.97
CA HIS A 67 -0.20 5.41 -15.07
C HIS A 67 1.10 4.72 -15.52
N MET A 68 1.92 5.39 -16.33
CA MET A 68 3.24 4.89 -16.69
C MET A 68 4.13 4.75 -15.46
N ALA A 69 5.06 3.78 -15.50
CA ALA A 69 5.93 3.51 -14.36
C ALA A 69 6.75 4.77 -14.03
N PRO A 70 6.75 5.24 -12.76
CA PRO A 70 7.43 6.48 -12.39
C PRO A 70 8.95 6.35 -12.50
N PRO A 71 9.69 7.46 -12.56
CA PRO A 71 11.13 7.45 -12.29
C PRO A 71 11.44 6.83 -10.92
N VAL A 72 12.58 6.14 -10.83
CA VAL A 72 13.01 5.43 -9.61
C VAL A 72 13.08 6.38 -8.42
N GLU A 73 13.58 7.60 -8.62
CA GLU A 73 13.74 8.63 -7.60
C GLU A 73 12.40 9.05 -7.01
N LYS A 74 11.38 9.18 -7.87
CA LYS A 74 10.01 9.53 -7.45
C LYS A 74 9.42 8.40 -6.62
N PHE A 75 9.55 7.16 -7.07
CA PHE A 75 9.09 5.99 -6.32
C PHE A 75 9.74 5.91 -4.94
N ILE A 76 11.07 6.01 -4.86
CA ILE A 76 11.83 6.00 -3.59
C ILE A 76 11.37 7.14 -2.67
N SER A 77 11.25 8.35 -3.20
CA SER A 77 10.82 9.51 -2.41
C SER A 77 9.44 9.31 -1.80
N ARG A 78 8.49 8.77 -2.57
CA ARG A 78 7.12 8.51 -2.11
C ARG A 78 7.06 7.36 -1.12
N MET A 79 7.85 6.30 -1.31
CA MET A 79 7.94 5.19 -0.36
C MET A 79 8.47 5.67 0.99
N ARG A 80 9.50 6.53 1.01
CA ARG A 80 10.03 7.12 2.24
C ARG A 80 9.00 8.01 2.94
N ALA A 81 8.31 8.88 2.21
CA ALA A 81 7.25 9.73 2.78
C ALA A 81 6.11 8.90 3.38
N MET A 82 5.79 7.76 2.75
CA MET A 82 4.88 6.77 3.28
C MET A 82 5.55 5.79 4.24
N GLY A 83 6.72 6.07 4.81
CA GLY A 83 7.39 5.25 5.83
C GLY A 83 7.62 3.78 5.45
N VAL A 84 7.76 3.48 4.16
CA VAL A 84 8.14 2.19 3.60
C VAL A 84 9.66 2.17 3.43
N GLY A 85 10.29 1.08 3.83
CA GLY A 85 11.73 0.90 3.86
C GLY A 85 12.08 -0.55 3.54
N ASP A 86 13.37 -0.83 3.41
CA ASP A 86 13.84 -2.10 2.86
C ASP A 86 13.44 -3.30 3.72
N GLY A 87 13.51 -3.17 5.04
CA GLY A 87 13.12 -4.20 6.00
C GLY A 87 11.61 -4.35 6.25
N HIS A 88 10.75 -3.62 5.54
CA HIS A 88 9.30 -3.74 5.73
C HIS A 88 8.67 -4.79 4.79
N ARG A 89 7.79 -5.63 5.31
CA ARG A 89 6.80 -6.38 4.53
C ARG A 89 5.71 -5.43 4.05
N VAL A 90 5.28 -5.55 2.79
CA VAL A 90 4.22 -4.71 2.23
C VAL A 90 3.00 -5.54 1.87
N VAL A 91 1.82 -5.14 2.36
CA VAL A 91 0.53 -5.70 1.92
C VAL A 91 -0.26 -4.60 1.21
N VAL A 92 -0.66 -4.88 -0.02
CA VAL A 92 -1.42 -3.95 -0.85
C VAL A 92 -2.86 -4.46 -0.99
N TYR A 93 -3.83 -3.58 -0.89
CA TYR A 93 -5.23 -3.90 -1.19
C TYR A 93 -5.88 -2.79 -2.02
N ASP A 94 -7.06 -3.06 -2.56
CA ASP A 94 -7.96 -2.04 -3.10
C ASP A 94 -9.40 -2.26 -2.61
N SER A 95 -10.25 -1.26 -2.82
CA SER A 95 -11.63 -1.25 -2.33
C SER A 95 -12.54 -2.29 -3.01
N THR A 96 -12.16 -2.80 -4.17
CA THR A 96 -13.00 -3.67 -5.01
C THR A 96 -12.67 -5.15 -4.88
N GLY A 97 -11.46 -5.48 -4.44
CA GLY A 97 -10.96 -6.83 -4.22
C GLY A 97 -9.70 -7.09 -5.04
N VAL A 98 -9.82 -7.02 -6.37
CA VAL A 98 -8.70 -7.13 -7.31
C VAL A 98 -8.97 -6.22 -8.50
N PHE A 99 -8.41 -5.02 -8.48
CA PHE A 99 -8.46 -4.08 -9.61
C PHE A 99 -7.13 -3.34 -9.73
N SER A 100 -6.83 -2.46 -8.78
CA SER A 100 -5.67 -1.57 -8.82
C SER A 100 -4.51 -2.04 -7.92
N ALA A 101 -4.78 -2.87 -6.91
CA ALA A 101 -3.73 -3.40 -6.02
C ALA A 101 -2.61 -4.18 -6.74
N PRO A 102 -2.90 -5.04 -7.75
CA PRO A 102 -1.85 -5.76 -8.48
C PRO A 102 -0.87 -4.84 -9.22
N ARG A 103 -1.31 -3.64 -9.66
CA ARG A 103 -0.44 -2.64 -10.31
C ARG A 103 0.65 -2.18 -9.36
N VAL A 104 0.29 -1.87 -8.12
CA VAL A 104 1.22 -1.42 -7.09
C VAL A 104 2.13 -2.56 -6.65
N TRP A 105 1.60 -3.77 -6.47
CA TRP A 105 2.42 -4.98 -6.24
C TRP A 105 3.48 -5.17 -7.32
N TRP A 106 3.11 -5.07 -8.60
CA TRP A 106 4.04 -5.17 -9.72
C TRP A 106 5.10 -4.07 -9.67
N MET A 107 4.71 -2.84 -9.34
CA MET A 107 5.62 -1.70 -9.29
C MET A 107 6.69 -1.85 -8.20
N PHE A 108 6.35 -2.40 -7.03
CA PHE A 108 7.35 -2.73 -6.01
C PHE A 108 8.39 -3.73 -6.54
N ARG A 109 7.93 -4.75 -7.28
CA ARG A 109 8.82 -5.77 -7.87
C ARG A 109 9.66 -5.22 -9.01
N LEU A 110 9.12 -4.31 -9.82
CA LEU A 110 9.88 -3.59 -10.85
C LEU A 110 11.11 -2.91 -10.25
N PHE A 111 10.95 -2.32 -9.06
CA PHE A 111 12.03 -1.65 -8.33
C PHE A 111 12.78 -2.55 -7.34
N GLY A 112 12.70 -3.88 -7.50
CA GLY A 112 13.53 -4.84 -6.77
C GLY A 112 13.07 -5.19 -5.36
N LYS A 113 11.94 -4.65 -4.87
CA LYS A 113 11.36 -5.05 -3.58
C LYS A 113 10.37 -6.19 -3.78
N THR A 114 10.75 -7.40 -3.36
CA THR A 114 9.94 -8.61 -3.54
C THR A 114 9.12 -9.02 -2.33
N ASP A 115 9.37 -8.41 -1.18
CA ASP A 115 8.61 -8.63 0.07
C ASP A 115 7.30 -7.83 0.07
N VAL A 116 6.45 -8.17 -0.89
CA VAL A 116 5.18 -7.51 -1.19
C VAL A 116 4.12 -8.53 -1.61
N ALA A 117 2.94 -8.43 -1.02
CA ALA A 117 1.78 -9.29 -1.27
C ALA A 117 0.51 -8.48 -1.52
N VAL A 118 -0.46 -9.05 -2.21
CA VAL A 118 -1.81 -8.49 -2.34
C VAL A 118 -2.73 -9.15 -1.29
N LEU A 119 -3.63 -8.36 -0.69
CA LEU A 119 -4.65 -8.88 0.21
C LEU A 119 -5.73 -9.62 -0.59
N ASP A 120 -5.84 -10.93 -0.39
CA ASP A 120 -6.85 -11.75 -1.05
C ASP A 120 -8.27 -11.32 -0.64
N GLY A 121 -9.04 -10.84 -1.62
CA GLY A 121 -10.40 -10.30 -1.45
C GLY A 121 -10.49 -8.82 -1.09
N GLY A 122 -9.34 -8.15 -0.88
CA GLY A 122 -9.24 -6.71 -0.64
C GLY A 122 -10.09 -6.17 0.51
N LEU A 123 -10.40 -4.87 0.46
CA LEU A 123 -11.22 -4.21 1.49
C LEU A 123 -12.65 -4.76 1.52
N ARG A 124 -13.17 -5.19 0.38
CA ARG A 124 -14.52 -5.76 0.27
C ARG A 124 -14.69 -6.97 1.18
N LYS A 125 -13.77 -7.94 1.10
CA LYS A 125 -13.78 -9.13 1.96
C LYS A 125 -13.52 -8.76 3.42
N TRP A 126 -12.55 -7.88 3.68
CA TRP A 126 -12.27 -7.37 5.02
C TRP A 126 -13.52 -6.81 5.71
N LYS A 127 -14.29 -5.96 5.01
CA LYS A 127 -15.57 -5.42 5.48
C LYS A 127 -16.65 -6.49 5.66
N ALA A 128 -16.77 -7.41 4.70
CA ALA A 128 -17.74 -8.51 4.78
C ALA A 128 -17.52 -9.43 5.98
N GLU A 129 -16.27 -9.56 6.43
CA GLU A 129 -15.88 -10.32 7.62
C GLU A 129 -16.03 -9.53 8.94
N GLY A 130 -16.55 -8.30 8.89
CA GLY A 130 -16.80 -7.47 10.08
C GLY A 130 -15.52 -7.00 10.79
N ARG A 131 -14.40 -6.92 10.07
CA ARG A 131 -13.10 -6.53 10.64
C ARG A 131 -13.01 -5.02 10.86
N PRO A 132 -12.15 -4.57 11.82
CA PRO A 132 -12.05 -3.16 12.17
C PRO A 132 -11.60 -2.29 11.00
N LEU A 133 -12.08 -1.05 10.98
CA LEU A 133 -11.63 0.02 10.08
C LEU A 133 -11.12 1.21 10.89
N GLU A 134 -10.28 2.01 10.26
CA GLU A 134 -9.83 3.30 10.75
C GLU A 134 -10.34 4.40 9.80
N GLU A 135 -10.58 5.59 10.34
CA GLU A 135 -11.04 6.77 9.60
C GLU A 135 -10.00 7.89 9.72
N GLY A 136 -10.01 8.81 8.76
CA GLY A 136 -9.10 9.95 8.72
C GLY A 136 -7.72 9.62 8.14
N ALA A 137 -6.76 10.53 8.34
CA ALA A 137 -5.40 10.35 7.87
C ALA A 137 -4.61 9.42 8.80
N PRO A 138 -3.70 8.59 8.27
CA PRO A 138 -2.95 7.64 9.09
C PRO A 138 -2.02 8.41 10.02
N VAL A 139 -2.01 8.02 11.30
CA VAL A 139 -1.06 8.58 12.26
C VAL A 139 0.32 8.00 11.94
N LEU A 140 1.13 8.74 11.20
CA LEU A 140 2.55 8.44 11.02
C LEU A 140 3.25 8.66 12.38
N ARG A 141 3.35 7.59 13.17
CA ARG A 141 4.15 7.63 14.40
C ARG A 141 5.61 7.74 14.00
N ASP A 142 6.19 8.91 14.21
CA ASP A 142 7.64 9.10 14.14
C ASP A 142 8.31 8.03 14.98
N ARG A 143 9.12 7.17 14.33
CA ARG A 143 9.98 6.25 15.05
C ARG A 143 11.37 6.86 15.07
N HIS A 144 11.89 7.03 16.28
CA HIS A 144 13.26 7.50 16.49
C HIS A 144 14.24 6.60 15.72
N PHE A 145 15.02 7.20 14.84
CA PHE A 145 16.18 6.56 14.22
C PHE A 145 17.42 6.96 15.02
N THR A 146 18.05 6.00 15.68
CA THR A 146 19.36 6.20 16.30
C THR A 146 20.43 5.79 15.30
N ALA A 147 21.09 6.75 14.68
CA ALA A 147 22.29 6.50 13.89
C ALA A 147 23.42 6.06 14.83
N ARG A 148 24.06 4.91 14.54
CA ARG A 148 25.37 4.57 15.12
C ARG A 148 26.40 4.70 14.01
N ARG A 149 27.48 5.41 14.31
CA ARG A 149 28.68 5.49 13.48
C ARG A 149 29.63 4.42 13.99
N ASP A 150 29.81 3.36 13.21
CA ASP A 150 30.89 2.42 13.47
C ASP A 150 32.21 3.13 13.12
N ALA A 151 33.11 3.18 14.10
CA ALA A 151 34.41 3.86 14.01
C ALA A 151 35.44 2.97 13.30
#